data_AF-A0A2N1U761-F1
#
_entry.id   AF-A0A2N1U761-F1
#
_cell.length_a   1.000
_cell.length_b   1.000
_cell.length_c   1.000
_cell.angle_alpha   90.00
_cell.angle_beta   90.00
_cell.angle_gamma   90.00
#
_symmetry.space_group_name_H-M   'P 1'
#
loop_
_entity.id
_entity.type
_entity.pdbx_description
1 polymer ?
#
loop_
_entity_poly.entity_id
_entity_poly.type
_entity_poly.pdbx_seq_one_letter_code
_entity_poly.pdbx_strand_id
1 'polypeptide(L)'
;MFADKRPKEMVDIQEQIKYWQNGAIEDWQAGDQLVAGNKIRHGLFFAHLSLEKILKAHVCKITEKIAPKIHNLVRLAETAGLKLPDDKIDFLAEMGEFNLEGRYPVPFLPKISEKEAKEYIRKTKEALEWFSRQL
;
A
#
# COMPACT_ATOMS: atom_id res chain seq x y z
N MET A 1 23.01 39.02 -8.53
CA MET A 1 22.60 37.59 -8.57
C MET A 1 21.32 37.48 -7.75
N PHE A 2 20.20 37.24 -8.41
CA PHE A 2 18.89 37.23 -7.76
C PHE A 2 18.76 35.99 -6.87
N ALA A 3 18.60 36.19 -5.57
CA ALA A 3 18.17 35.12 -4.68
C ALA A 3 16.78 34.64 -5.13
N ASP A 4 16.64 33.35 -5.40
CA ASP A 4 15.36 32.70 -5.67
C ASP A 4 14.45 32.88 -4.44
N LYS A 5 13.58 33.89 -4.50
CA LYS A 5 12.57 34.22 -3.48
C LYS A 5 11.25 33.47 -3.74
N ARG A 6 11.29 32.28 -4.34
CA ARG A 6 10.10 31.43 -4.31
C ARG A 6 9.85 31.02 -2.86
N PRO A 7 8.66 31.26 -2.29
CA PRO A 7 8.27 30.64 -1.04
C PRO A 7 8.49 29.14 -1.21
N LYS A 8 9.22 28.49 -0.31
CA LYS A 8 9.09 27.03 -0.18
C LYS A 8 7.61 26.80 0.09
N GLU A 9 6.86 26.33 -0.91
CA GLU A 9 5.51 25.83 -0.70
C GLU A 9 5.59 24.84 0.45
N MET A 10 5.05 25.24 1.60
CA MET A 10 4.93 24.36 2.74
C MET A 10 3.94 23.29 2.30
N VAL A 11 4.44 22.08 2.11
CA VAL A 11 3.60 20.93 1.76
C VAL A 11 2.56 20.77 2.87
N ASP A 12 1.29 20.82 2.52
CA ASP A 12 0.21 20.50 3.45
C ASP A 12 0.19 18.99 3.71
N ILE A 13 0.70 18.59 4.87
CA ILE A 13 0.77 17.19 5.27
C ILE A 13 -0.62 16.56 5.44
N GLN A 14 -1.62 17.34 5.86
CA GLN A 14 -2.99 16.83 5.97
C GLN A 14 -3.59 16.53 4.60
N GLU A 15 -3.31 17.36 3.59
CA GLU A 15 -3.67 17.05 2.20
C GLU A 15 -2.92 15.81 1.70
N GLN A 16 -1.64 15.63 2.03
CA GLN A 16 -0.90 14.42 1.66
C GLN A 16 -1.46 13.15 2.33
N ILE A 17 -1.84 13.22 3.60
CA ILE A 17 -2.47 12.10 4.31
C ILE A 17 -3.77 11.71 3.60
N LYS A 18 -4.65 12.68 3.33
CA LYS A 18 -5.92 12.45 2.62
C LYS A 18 -5.71 11.91 1.22
N TYR A 19 -4.73 12.43 0.48
CA TYR A 19 -4.37 11.95 -0.84
C TYR A 19 -4.04 10.44 -0.81
N TRP A 20 -3.19 10.02 0.13
CA TRP A 20 -2.83 8.62 0.27
C TRP A 20 -3.98 7.74 0.77
N GLN A 21 -4.80 8.22 1.71
CA GLN A 21 -5.99 7.50 2.18
C GLN A 21 -7.01 7.26 1.05
N ASN A 22 -7.33 8.31 0.28
CA ASN A 22 -8.27 8.21 -0.82
C ASN A 22 -7.76 7.26 -1.90
N GLY A 23 -6.47 7.38 -2.26
CA GLY A 23 -5.85 6.46 -3.21
C GLY A 23 -5.80 5.01 -2.72
N ALA A 24 -5.66 4.78 -1.41
CA ALA A 24 -5.71 3.43 -0.84
C ALA A 24 -7.12 2.82 -0.97
N ILE A 25 -8.17 3.62 -0.72
CA ILE A 25 -9.56 3.20 -0.86
C ILE A 25 -9.89 2.87 -2.33
N GLU A 26 -9.46 3.72 -3.27
CA GLU A 26 -9.66 3.50 -4.70
C GLU A 26 -8.99 2.20 -5.18
N ASP A 27 -7.73 1.99 -4.81
CA ASP A 27 -7.00 0.77 -5.18
C ASP A 27 -7.60 -0.49 -4.56
N TRP A 28 -8.08 -0.39 -3.31
CA TRP A 28 -8.76 -1.49 -2.64
C TRP A 28 -10.01 -1.92 -3.40
N GLN A 29 -10.86 -0.95 -3.76
CA GLN A 29 -12.09 -1.21 -4.51
C GLN A 29 -11.80 -1.87 -5.86
N ALA A 30 -10.79 -1.38 -6.59
CA ALA A 30 -10.35 -1.97 -7.85
C ALA A 30 -9.82 -3.40 -7.65
N GLY A 31 -8.97 -3.61 -6.63
CA GLY A 31 -8.37 -4.91 -6.32
C GLY A 31 -9.41 -5.99 -6.01
N ASP A 32 -10.36 -5.67 -5.14
CA ASP A 32 -11.45 -6.56 -4.74
C ASP A 32 -12.33 -6.96 -5.94
N GLN A 33 -12.73 -6.00 -6.76
CA GLN A 33 -13.52 -6.25 -7.98
C GLN A 33 -12.76 -7.12 -8.99
N LEU A 34 -11.46 -6.88 -9.17
CA LEU A 34 -10.63 -7.66 -10.08
C LEU A 34 -10.50 -9.12 -9.63
N VAL A 35 -10.31 -9.38 -8.33
CA VAL A 35 -10.28 -10.76 -7.82
C VAL A 35 -11.65 -11.42 -7.98
N ALA A 36 -12.74 -10.72 -7.66
CA ALA A 36 -14.10 -11.23 -7.88
C ALA A 36 -14.39 -11.55 -9.36
N GLY A 37 -13.81 -10.78 -10.29
CA GLY A 37 -13.86 -11.01 -11.74
C GLY A 37 -12.83 -12.01 -12.27
N ASN A 38 -12.18 -12.80 -11.41
CA ASN A 38 -11.14 -13.78 -11.73
C ASN A 38 -9.91 -13.18 -12.47
N LYS A 39 -9.63 -11.89 -12.27
CA LYS A 39 -8.42 -11.19 -12.72
C LYS A 39 -7.40 -11.13 -11.58
N ILE A 40 -7.12 -12.30 -10.99
CA ILE A 40 -6.37 -12.48 -9.74
C ILE A 40 -5.06 -11.68 -9.70
N ARG A 41 -4.19 -11.84 -10.70
CA ARG A 41 -2.88 -11.17 -10.74
C ARG A 41 -2.98 -9.65 -10.59
N HIS A 42 -3.89 -9.03 -11.35
CA HIS A 42 -4.10 -7.58 -11.25
C HIS A 42 -4.77 -7.22 -9.92
N GLY A 43 -5.74 -8.02 -9.46
CA GLY A 43 -6.42 -7.78 -8.20
C GLY A 43 -5.48 -7.76 -7.00
N LEU A 44 -4.55 -8.73 -6.93
CA LEU A 44 -3.54 -8.79 -5.86
C LEU A 44 -2.47 -7.69 -5.99
N PHE A 45 -2.15 -7.26 -7.21
CA PHE A 45 -1.32 -6.08 -7.42
C PHE A 45 -1.98 -4.81 -6.87
N PHE A 46 -3.27 -4.59 -7.13
CA PHE A 46 -4.02 -3.46 -6.58
C PHE A 46 -4.19 -3.56 -5.05
N ALA A 47 -4.37 -4.77 -4.51
CA ALA A 47 -4.35 -5.00 -3.07
C ALA A 47 -3.02 -4.57 -2.43
N HIS A 48 -1.88 -4.90 -3.06
CA HIS A 48 -0.57 -4.40 -2.66
C HIS A 48 -0.50 -2.87 -2.68
N LEU A 49 -0.92 -2.23 -3.78
CA LEU A 49 -0.87 -0.78 -3.92
C LEU A 49 -1.72 -0.07 -2.86
N SER A 50 -2.88 -0.63 -2.51
CA SER A 50 -3.73 -0.12 -1.45
C SER A 50 -3.00 -0.12 -0.09
N LEU A 51 -2.33 -1.22 0.26
CA LEU A 51 -1.51 -1.32 1.48
C LEU A 51 -0.32 -0.34 1.45
N GLU A 52 0.33 -0.19 0.29
CA GLU A 52 1.41 0.78 0.12
C GLU A 52 0.93 2.20 0.43
N LYS A 53 -0.21 2.60 -0.14
CA LYS A 53 -0.77 3.94 0.02
C LYS A 53 -1.21 4.20 1.46
N ILE A 54 -1.89 3.26 2.13
CA ILE A 54 -2.30 3.50 3.53
C ILE A 54 -1.06 3.64 4.45
N LEU A 55 0.00 2.86 4.21
CA LEU A 55 1.24 2.99 4.96
C LEU A 55 1.95 4.33 4.66
N LYS A 56 1.90 4.82 3.42
CA LYS A 56 2.40 6.15 3.08
C LYS A 56 1.63 7.27 3.78
N ALA A 57 0.32 7.12 4.00
CA ALA A 57 -0.44 8.06 4.83
C ALA A 57 0.10 8.10 6.27
N HIS A 58 0.40 6.94 6.86
CA HIS A 58 1.04 6.85 8.18
C HIS A 58 2.44 7.48 8.20
N VAL A 59 3.26 7.25 7.17
CA VAL A 59 4.57 7.89 7.06
C VAL A 59 4.44 9.42 7.04
N CYS A 60 3.50 9.96 6.26
CA CYS A 60 3.25 11.41 6.25
C CYS A 60 2.86 11.92 7.64
N LYS A 61 1.94 11.22 8.33
CA LYS A 61 1.49 11.55 9.68
C LYS A 61 2.62 11.58 10.71
N ILE A 62 3.53 10.61 10.67
CA ILE A 62 4.58 10.45 11.69
C ILE A 62 5.82 11.28 11.39
N THR A 63 6.17 11.45 10.12
CA THR A 63 7.41 12.16 9.73
C THR A 63 7.20 13.64 9.40
N GLU A 64 5.95 14.08 9.26
CA GLU A 64 5.56 15.41 8.79
C GLU A 64 6.21 15.78 7.45
N LYS A 65 6.42 14.78 6.59
CA LYS A 65 7.07 14.90 5.27
C LYS A 65 6.30 14.10 4.24
N ILE A 66 6.57 14.38 2.96
CA ILE A 66 6.09 13.54 1.86
C ILE A 66 6.66 12.13 2.03
N ALA A 67 5.80 11.12 1.96
CA ALA A 67 6.21 9.73 2.01
C ALA A 67 7.24 9.40 0.90
N PRO A 68 8.25 8.55 1.21
CA PRO A 68 9.27 8.18 0.24
C PRO A 68 8.69 7.40 -0.94
N LYS A 69 9.31 7.54 -2.10
CA LYS A 69 8.95 6.79 -3.32
C LYS A 69 9.54 5.38 -3.31
N ILE A 70 9.17 4.60 -2.30
CA ILE A 70 9.49 3.18 -2.19
C ILE A 70 8.19 2.35 -2.17
N HIS A 71 8.34 1.05 -2.42
CA HIS A 71 7.23 0.09 -2.54
C HIS A 71 7.31 -1.06 -1.53
N ASN A 72 8.36 -1.10 -0.72
CA ASN A 72 8.53 -2.13 0.29
C ASN A 72 7.62 -1.83 1.49
N LEU A 73 6.58 -2.64 1.69
CA LEU A 73 5.56 -2.43 2.71
C LEU A 73 6.12 -2.52 4.14
N VAL A 74 7.01 -3.49 4.40
CA VAL A 74 7.66 -3.64 5.71
C VAL A 74 8.44 -2.37 6.07
N ARG A 75 9.26 -1.86 5.14
CA ARG A 75 10.03 -0.64 5.34
C ARG A 75 9.16 0.61 5.49
N LEU A 76 8.02 0.67 4.81
CA LEU A 76 7.05 1.75 5.00
C LEU A 76 6.43 1.70 6.40
N ALA A 77 6.07 0.51 6.89
CA ALA A 77 5.56 0.32 8.25
C ALA A 77 6.60 0.69 9.33
N GLU A 78 7.86 0.32 9.14
CA GLU A 78 8.98 0.73 9.99
C GLU A 78 9.16 2.26 9.99
N THR A 79 9.13 2.89 8.82
CA THR A 79 9.27 4.35 8.67
C THR A 79 8.10 5.08 9.33
N ALA A 80 6.90 4.47 9.30
CA ALA A 80 5.72 4.94 9.99
C ALA A 80 5.74 4.68 11.50
N GLY A 81 6.80 4.07 12.05
CA GLY A 81 6.90 3.79 13.48
C GLY A 81 5.83 2.82 14.01
N LEU A 82 5.21 2.02 13.13
CA LEU A 82 4.17 1.06 13.50
C LEU A 82 4.80 -0.17 14.16
N LYS A 83 4.36 -0.48 15.38
CA LYS A 83 4.75 -1.71 16.08
C LYS A 83 3.80 -2.84 15.67
N LEU A 84 4.17 -3.56 14.62
CA LEU A 84 3.38 -4.66 14.10
C LEU A 84 3.78 -5.98 14.79
N PRO A 85 2.81 -6.85 15.09
CA PRO A 85 3.12 -8.24 15.41
C PRO A 85 3.67 -8.97 14.18
N ASP A 86 4.44 -10.05 14.41
CA ASP A 86 5.19 -10.77 13.38
C ASP A 86 4.30 -11.26 12.22
N ASP A 87 3.08 -11.72 12.52
CA ASP A 87 2.12 -12.18 11.51
C ASP A 87 1.73 -11.10 10.49
N LYS A 88 1.68 -9.84 10.91
CA LYS A 88 1.42 -8.70 10.01
C LYS A 88 2.65 -8.34 9.21
N ILE A 89 3.84 -8.44 9.79
CA ILE A 89 5.10 -8.19 9.07
C ILE A 89 5.27 -9.23 7.96
N ASP A 90 5.07 -10.51 8.27
CA ASP A 90 5.12 -11.61 7.32
C ASP A 90 4.09 -11.40 6.20
N PHE A 91 2.86 -11.03 6.54
CA PHE A 91 1.84 -10.70 5.54
C PHE A 91 2.24 -9.53 4.63
N LEU A 92 2.81 -8.46 5.18
CA LEU A 92 3.30 -7.34 4.37
C LEU A 92 4.47 -7.76 3.45
N ALA A 93 5.32 -8.67 3.91
CA ALA A 93 6.40 -9.24 3.09
C ALA A 93 5.84 -10.07 1.94
N GLU A 94 4.89 -10.97 2.20
CA GLU A 94 4.20 -11.77 1.18
C GLU A 94 3.51 -10.88 0.13
N MET A 95 2.80 -9.83 0.57
CA MET A 95 2.15 -8.89 -0.33
C MET A 95 3.15 -8.13 -1.22
N GLY A 96 4.42 -8.06 -0.84
CA GLY A 96 5.50 -7.50 -1.65
C GLY A 96 5.71 -8.24 -2.98
N GLU A 97 5.50 -9.56 -3.00
CA GLU A 97 5.65 -10.37 -4.21
C GLU A 97 4.65 -9.96 -5.31
N PHE A 98 3.44 -9.57 -4.92
CA PHE A 98 2.41 -9.13 -5.88
C PHE A 98 2.72 -7.80 -6.56
N ASN A 99 3.59 -6.96 -5.97
CA ASN A 99 4.11 -5.77 -6.66
C ASN A 99 4.96 -6.15 -7.89
N LEU A 100 5.80 -7.17 -7.74
CA LEU A 100 6.69 -7.62 -8.80
C LEU A 100 5.90 -8.41 -9.85
N GLU A 101 5.14 -9.41 -9.43
CA GLU A 101 4.35 -10.28 -10.31
C GLU A 101 3.25 -9.51 -11.08
N GLY A 102 2.69 -8.46 -10.48
CA GLY A 102 1.75 -7.55 -11.15
C GLY A 102 2.35 -6.87 -12.39
N ARG A 103 3.66 -6.60 -12.38
CA ARG A 103 4.39 -5.89 -13.45
C ARG A 103 5.08 -6.85 -14.41
N TYR A 104 5.70 -7.90 -13.88
CA TYR A 104 6.55 -8.83 -14.61
C TYR A 104 6.10 -10.26 -14.32
N PRO A 105 5.00 -10.71 -14.96
CA PRO A 105 4.47 -12.03 -14.70
C PRO A 105 5.47 -13.11 -15.11
N VAL A 106 5.78 -14.03 -14.20
CA VAL A 106 6.71 -15.13 -14.47
C VAL A 106 5.92 -16.34 -15.01
N PRO A 107 6.13 -16.78 -16.27
CA PRO A 107 5.26 -17.79 -16.90
C PRO A 107 5.27 -19.18 -16.26
N PHE A 108 6.30 -19.51 -15.48
CA PHE A 108 6.55 -20.85 -14.95
C PHE A 108 6.27 -21.00 -13.45
N LEU A 109 5.85 -19.92 -12.77
CA LEU A 109 5.47 -20.01 -11.37
C LEU A 109 4.05 -20.57 -11.22
N PRO A 110 3.78 -21.32 -10.14
CA PRO A 110 2.41 -21.73 -9.80
C PRO A 110 1.49 -20.51 -9.72
N LYS A 111 0.34 -20.59 -10.38
CA LYS A 111 -0.68 -19.55 -10.30
C LYS A 111 -1.38 -19.62 -8.96
N ILE A 112 -1.59 -18.46 -8.35
CA ILE A 112 -2.46 -18.31 -7.19
C ILE A 112 -3.87 -18.79 -7.57
N SER A 113 -4.40 -19.74 -6.81
CA SER A 113 -5.78 -20.22 -6.95
C SER A 113 -6.78 -19.17 -6.51
N GLU A 114 -8.03 -19.30 -6.95
CA GLU A 114 -9.11 -18.40 -6.53
C GLU A 114 -9.32 -18.41 -5.01
N LYS A 115 -9.12 -19.58 -4.38
CA LYS A 115 -9.22 -19.73 -2.92
C LYS A 115 -8.14 -18.94 -2.20
N GLU A 116 -6.89 -19.05 -2.65
CA GLU A 116 -5.77 -18.30 -2.09
C GLU A 116 -5.95 -16.80 -2.33
N ALA A 117 -6.38 -16.40 -3.53
CA ALA A 117 -6.64 -15.00 -3.86
C ALA A 117 -7.70 -14.38 -2.94
N LYS A 118 -8.79 -15.08 -2.68
CA LYS A 118 -9.84 -14.65 -1.73
C LYS A 118 -9.31 -14.49 -0.31
N GLU A 119 -8.39 -15.37 0.11
CA GLU A 119 -7.76 -15.26 1.42
C GLU A 119 -6.82 -14.04 1.51
N TYR A 120 -6.02 -13.77 0.47
CA TYR A 120 -5.21 -12.56 0.40
C TYR A 120 -6.06 -11.29 0.43
N ILE A 121 -7.19 -11.27 -0.27
CA ILE A 121 -8.13 -10.15 -0.26
C ILE A 121 -8.74 -9.96 1.14
N ARG A 122 -9.17 -11.05 1.81
CA ARG A 122 -9.67 -10.99 3.18
C ARG A 122 -8.62 -10.40 4.15
N LYS A 123 -7.39 -10.92 4.12
CA LYS A 123 -6.29 -10.42 4.96
C LYS A 123 -5.94 -8.95 4.64
N THR A 124 -5.96 -8.58 3.36
CA THR A 124 -5.73 -7.20 2.93
C THR A 124 -6.78 -6.27 3.53
N LYS A 125 -8.06 -6.64 3.46
CA LYS A 125 -9.16 -5.87 4.07
C LYS A 125 -8.92 -5.65 5.57
N GLU A 126 -8.61 -6.72 6.29
CA GLU A 126 -8.36 -6.66 7.74
C GLU A 126 -7.16 -5.77 8.08
N ALA A 127 -6.09 -5.84 7.28
CA ALA A 127 -4.94 -4.97 7.43
C ALA A 127 -5.30 -3.50 7.15
N LEU A 128 -6.02 -3.21 6.06
CA LEU A 128 -6.48 -1.85 5.73
C LEU A 128 -7.36 -1.26 6.83
N GLU A 129 -8.31 -2.03 7.37
CA GLU A 129 -9.15 -1.62 8.49
C GLU A 129 -8.31 -1.35 9.74
N TRP A 130 -7.33 -2.20 10.03
CA TRP A 130 -6.43 -2.03 11.17
C TRP A 130 -5.57 -0.77 11.06
N PHE A 131 -4.98 -0.51 9.88
CA PHE A 131 -4.19 0.70 9.62
C PHE A 131 -5.07 1.94 9.65
N SER A 132 -6.28 1.88 9.09
CA SER A 132 -7.19 3.04 9.01
C SER A 132 -7.66 3.50 10.39
N ARG A 133 -7.82 2.59 11.35
CA ARG A 133 -8.18 2.94 12.75
C ARG A 133 -7.10 3.72 13.50
N GLN A 134 -5.87 3.73 13.00
CA GLN A 134 -4.71 4.36 13.65
C GLN A 134 -4.28 5.67 12.97
N LEU A 135 -4.87 5.98 11.82
CA LEU A 135 -4.71 7.25 11.11
C LEU A 135 -5.58 8.33 11.75
#